data_AF-A0A350TLS5-F1
#
_entry.id   AF-A0A350TLS5-F1
#
_cell.length_a   1.000
_cell.length_b   1.000
_cell.length_c   1.000
_cell.angle_alpha   90.00
_cell.angle_beta   90.00
_cell.angle_gamma   90.00
#
_symmetry.space_group_name_H-M   'P 1'
#
loop_
_entity.id
_entity.type
_entity.pdbx_description
1 polymer ?
#
loop_
_entity_poly.entity_id
_entity_poly.type
_entity_poly.pdbx_seq_one_letter_code
_entity_poly.pdbx_strand_id
1 'polypeptide(L)' 'MADDTIFNYVQSYTDGEISRAAFWELARFKHPTHQISFHTARALAALTFERSYEVHV' A
#
# COMPACT_ATOMS: atom_id res chain seq x y z
N MET A 1 -6.37 6.00 -14.93
CA MET A 1 -4.95 6.05 -14.49
C MET A 1 -5.01 6.05 -12.97
N ALA A 2 -4.53 4.99 -12.32
CA ALA A 2 -4.56 4.92 -10.86
C ALA A 2 -3.63 5.99 -10.31
N ASP A 3 -4.11 6.78 -9.36
CA ASP A 3 -3.33 7.87 -8.77
C ASP A 3 -2.32 7.24 -7.78
N ASP A 4 -1.24 6.65 -8.32
CA ASP A 4 -0.21 5.85 -7.62
C ASP A 4 0.68 6.68 -6.69
N THR A 5 0.17 7.82 -6.21
CA THR A 5 0.89 8.76 -5.35
C THR A 5 1.43 8.07 -4.09
N ILE A 6 0.69 7.10 -3.52
CA ILE A 6 1.12 6.36 -2.34
C ILE A 6 2.33 5.47 -2.64
N PHE A 7 2.42 4.91 -3.85
CA PHE A 7 3.55 4.10 -4.30
C PHE A 7 4.80 4.95 -4.43
N ASN A 8 4.68 6.16 -4.99
CA ASN A 8 5.79 7.10 -5.08
C ASN A 8 6.37 7.45 -3.69
N TYR A 9 5.52 7.62 -2.67
CA TYR A 9 5.99 7.86 -1.31
C TYR A 9 6.71 6.65 -0.70
N VAL A 10 6.24 5.44 -0.96
CA VAL A 10 6.93 4.21 -0.53
C VAL A 10 8.30 4.10 -1.20
N GLN A 11 8.38 4.42 -2.49
CA GLN A 11 9.63 4.38 -3.25
C GLN A 11 10.62 5.43 -2.73
N SER A 12 10.23 6.70 -2.61
CA SER A 12 11.09 7.75 -2.04
C SER A 12 11.53 7.46 -0.60
N TYR A 13 10.71 6.77 0.21
CA TYR A 13 11.12 6.33 1.55
C TYR A 13 12.17 5.20 1.48
N THR A 14 11.98 4.26 0.56
CA THR A 14 12.90 3.12 0.34
C THR A 14 14.23 3.59 -0.22
N ASP A 15 14.20 4.56 -1.12
CA ASP A 15 15.37 5.20 -1.74
C ASP A 15 16.07 6.18 -0.79
N GLY A 16 15.48 6.46 0.37
CA GLY A 16 16.03 7.34 1.41
C GLY A 16 15.89 8.84 1.12
N GLU A 17 15.14 9.21 0.09
CA GLU A 17 14.85 10.59 -0.29
C GLU A 17 13.97 11.31 0.76
N ILE A 18 13.09 10.55 1.42
CA ILE A 18 12.23 11.06 2.50
C ILE A 18 12.41 10.25 3.78
N SER A 19 12.29 10.94 4.92
CA SER A 19 12.30 10.27 6.22
C SER A 19 10.98 9.52 6.49
N ARG A 20 11.02 8.55 7.42
CA ARG A 20 9.80 7.86 7.88
C ARG A 20 8.73 8.82 8.40
N ALA A 21 9.13 9.91 9.06
CA ALA A 21 8.19 10.93 9.54
C ALA A 21 7.52 11.68 8.37
N ALA A 22 8.31 12.09 7.38
CA ALA A 22 7.80 12.76 6.18
C ALA A 22 6.83 11.85 5.39
N PHE A 23 7.13 10.55 5.30
CA PHE A 23 6.22 9.56 4.72
C PHE A 23 4.83 9.58 5.40
N TRP A 24 4.78 9.54 6.73
CA TRP A 24 3.50 9.51 7.45
C TRP A 24 2.70 10.80 7.29
N GLU A 25 3.36 11.97 7.26
CA GLU A 25 2.70 13.24 6.98
C GLU A 25 2.09 13.27 5.57
N LEU A 26 2.81 12.77 4.56
CA LEU A 26 2.33 12.69 3.17
C LEU A 26 1.19 11.66 3.02
N ALA A 27 1.33 10.49 3.66
CA ALA A 27 0.35 9.40 3.59
C ALA A 27 -0.95 9.73 4.32
N ARG A 28 -0.92 10.57 5.37
CA ARG A 28 -2.09 10.91 6.19
C ARG A 28 -3.26 11.48 5.39
N PHE A 29 -2.97 12.21 4.31
CA PHE A 29 -3.98 12.87 3.47
C PHE A 29 -4.38 12.06 2.23
N LYS A 30 -3.78 10.89 2.01
CA LYS A 30 -4.08 10.02 0.87
C LYS A 30 -4.77 8.75 1.38
N HIS A 31 -6.07 8.65 1.10
CA HIS A 31 -6.88 7.46 1.37
C HIS A 31 -7.17 6.72 0.06
N PRO A 32 -6.25 5.87 -0.43
CA PRO A 32 -6.50 5.08 -1.62
C PRO A 32 -7.70 4.15 -1.36
N THR A 33 -8.79 4.36 -2.10
CA THR A 33 -10.02 3.57 -1.96
C THR A 33 -9.93 2.21 -2.64
N HIS A 34 -8.91 1.97 -3.47
CA HIS A 34 -8.81 0.78 -4.32
C HIS A 34 -7.44 0.09 -4.29
N GLN A 35 -6.49 0.53 -3.45
CA GLN A 35 -5.12 -0.01 -3.47
C GLN A 35 -4.70 -0.50 -2.09
N ILE A 36 -4.34 -1.78 -2.03
CA ILE A 36 -3.70 -2.42 -0.89
C ILE A 36 -2.49 -3.16 -1.46
N SER A 37 -1.31 -2.97 -0.84
CA SER A 37 -0.09 -3.66 -1.25
C SER A 37 0.60 -4.32 -0.06
N PHE A 38 1.07 -5.55 -0.25
CA PHE A 38 1.83 -6.32 0.75
C PHE A 38 3.21 -6.66 0.18
N HIS A 39 4.28 -6.19 0.83
CA HIS A 39 5.66 -6.36 0.35
C HIS A 39 6.51 -7.30 1.23
N THR A 40 5.92 -7.96 2.23
CA THR A 40 6.61 -8.96 3.06
C THR A 40 5.70 -10.14 3.38
N ALA A 41 6.27 -11.32 3.59
CA ALA A 41 5.52 -12.49 4.06
C ALA A 41 4.82 -12.22 5.41
N ARG A 42 5.45 -11.41 6.28
CA ARG A 42 4.87 -11.00 7.56
C ARG A 42 3.65 -10.10 7.39
N ALA A 43 3.63 -9.26 6.35
CA ALA A 43 2.48 -8.43 6.04
C ALA A 43 1.31 -9.26 5.48
N LEU A 44 1.58 -10.26 4.63
CA LEU A 44 0.56 -11.22 4.20
C LEU A 44 -0.02 -12.03 5.37
N ALA A 45 0.84 -12.43 6.33
CA ALA A 45 0.41 -13.21 7.50
C ALA A 45 -0.57 -12.47 8.42
N ALA A 46 -0.75 -11.15 8.26
CA ALA A 46 -1.76 -10.38 8.98
C ALA A 46 -3.18 -10.53 8.37
N LEU A 47 -3.31 -11.12 7.18
CA LEU A 47 -4.60 -11.34 6.53
C LEU A 47 -5.26 -12.62 7.05
N THR A 48 -6.58 -12.54 7.28
CA THR A 48 -7.42 -13.71 7.48
C THR A 48 -8.22 -13.94 6.21
N PHE A 49 -8.13 -15.14 5.64
CA PHE A 49 -8.98 -15.53 4.52
C PHE A 49 -10.44 -15.60 4.98
N GLU A 50 -11.34 -14.90 4.29
CA GLU A 50 -12.77 -14.91 4.60
C GLU A 50 -13.57 -15.74 3.59
N ARG A 51 -13.44 -15.45 2.30
CA ARG A 51 -14.17 -16.11 1.20
C ARG A 51 -13.56 -15.80 -0.16
N SER A 52 -13.86 -16.64 -1.16
CA SER A 52 -13.53 -16.42 -2.57
C SER A 52 -14.69 -16.85 -3.47
N TYR A 53 -14.86 -16.17 -4.60
CA TYR A 53 -15.86 -16.49 -5.61
C TYR A 53 -15.21 -16.55 -6.98
N GLU A 54 -15.70 -17.44 -7.83
CA GLU A 54 -15.33 -17.48 -9.24
C GLU A 54 -16.01 -16.32 -9.96
N VAL A 55 -15.22 -15.46 -10.62
CA VAL A 55 -15.71 -14.22 -11.24
C VAL A 55 -16.21 -14.46 -12.67
N HIS A 56 -15.75 -15.52 -13.31
CA HIS A 56 -16.14 -15.91 -14.67
C HIS A 56 -16.38 -17.41 -14.75
N VAL A 57 -17.59 -17.81 -15.11
CA VAL A 57 -18.01 -19.18 -15.47
C VAL A 57 -18.23 -19.24 -16.98
#